data_AF-X0WC49-F1
#
_entry.id   AF-X0WC49-F1
#
_cell.length_a   1.000
_cell.length_b   1.000
_cell.length_c   1.000
_cell.angle_alpha   90.00
_cell.angle_beta   90.00
_cell.angle_gamma   90.00
#
_symmetry.space_group_name_H-M   'P 1'
#
loop_
_entity.id
_entity.type
_entity.pdbx_description
1 polymer ?
#
loop_
_entity_poly.entity_id
_entity_poly.type
_entity_poly.pdbx_seq_one_letter_code
_entity_poly.pdbx_strand_id
1 'polypeptide(L)'
;MNEYEVGTTAKLDVVFKDANGEYTNPSVVSGWVYDPDGNQTVITDITNVSAGTYRGLYDIPATEGDYTYTYLGVTAGLDYKVVTSNFFVAVNYSNTDVDHLIPVLRFYLGDYETRRYLTDTLRASLIFAIRMLM
;
A
#
# COMPACT_ATOMS: atom_id res chain seq x y z
N MET A 1 -4.50 -5.80 -7.86
CA MET A 1 -4.27 -4.50 -7.21
C MET A 1 -3.26 -4.76 -6.10
N ASN A 2 -2.24 -3.93 -5.95
CA ASN A 2 -1.28 -4.11 -4.85
C ASN A 2 -1.95 -3.61 -3.57
N GLU A 3 -1.85 -4.40 -2.50
CA GLU A 3 -2.33 -4.04 -1.17
C GLU A 3 -1.14 -3.70 -0.29
N TYR A 4 -1.27 -2.62 0.48
CA TYR A 4 -0.24 -2.16 1.39
C TYR A 4 -0.82 -1.84 2.76
N GLU A 5 0.03 -2.00 3.77
CA GLU A 5 -0.34 -1.71 5.15
C GLU A 5 -0.06 -0.24 5.47
N VAL A 6 -0.95 0.35 6.27
CA VAL A 6 -0.74 1.67 6.87
C VAL A 6 0.65 1.77 7.53
N GLY A 7 1.35 2.88 7.29
CA GLY A 7 2.65 3.16 7.90
C GLY A 7 3.83 2.39 7.27
N THR A 8 3.60 1.65 6.19
CA THR A 8 4.67 1.04 5.39
C THR A 8 5.04 1.93 4.20
N THR A 9 6.22 1.66 3.60
CA THR A 9 6.65 2.34 2.38
C THR A 9 6.24 1.53 1.15
N ALA A 10 5.36 2.09 0.32
CA ALA A 10 5.00 1.53 -0.98
C ALA A 10 6.13 1.73 -2.00
N LYS A 11 6.33 0.72 -2.84
CA LYS A 11 7.23 0.78 -4.01
C LYS A 11 6.38 0.94 -5.26
N LEU A 12 6.40 2.15 -5.82
CA LEU A 12 5.56 2.52 -6.95
C LEU A 12 6.40 2.51 -8.23
N ASP A 13 6.31 1.42 -8.98
CA ASP A 13 7.05 1.27 -10.23
C ASP A 13 6.26 1.82 -11.42
N VAL A 14 6.98 2.49 -12.32
CA VAL A 14 6.47 2.95 -13.62
C VAL A 14 7.45 2.57 -14.72
N VAL A 15 6.89 2.23 -15.88
CA VAL A 15 7.65 1.96 -17.11
C VAL A 15 7.29 2.99 -18.19
N PHE A 16 8.28 3.74 -18.63
CA PHE A 16 8.21 4.64 -19.78
C PHE A 16 8.61 3.92 -21.04
N LYS A 17 7.75 4.05 -22.05
CA LYS A 17 7.97 3.53 -23.40
C LYS A 17 7.67 4.62 -24.41
N ASP A 18 8.40 4.64 -25.52
CA ASP A 18 8.13 5.52 -26.64
C ASP A 18 6.90 5.06 -27.46
N ALA A 19 6.62 5.76 -28.56
CA ALA A 19 5.50 5.43 -29.46
C ALA A 19 5.64 4.06 -30.15
N ASN A 20 6.85 3.53 -30.24
CA ASN A 20 7.14 2.21 -30.81
C ASN A 20 7.10 1.09 -29.76
N GLY A 21 6.90 1.44 -28.48
CA GLY A 21 6.87 0.49 -27.37
C GLY A 21 8.26 0.16 -26.81
N GLU A 22 9.31 0.85 -27.26
CA GLU A 22 10.68 0.70 -26.76
C GLU A 22 10.87 1.43 -25.44
N TYR A 23 11.68 0.88 -24.55
CA TYR A 23 11.98 1.52 -23.26
C TYR A 23 12.69 2.85 -23.49
N THR A 24 12.19 3.92 -22.88
CA THR A 24 12.77 5.26 -22.99
C THR A 24 13.06 5.82 -21.62
N ASN A 25 14.17 6.52 -21.47
CA ASN A 25 14.57 7.19 -20.23
C ASN A 25 14.29 8.69 -20.35
N PRO A 26 13.22 9.20 -19.72
CA PRO A 26 12.98 10.63 -19.66
C PRO A 26 14.13 11.36 -18.95
N SER A 27 14.39 12.60 -19.34
CA SER A 27 15.40 13.44 -18.66
C SER A 27 14.97 13.88 -17.27
N VAL A 28 13.66 14.07 -17.08
CA VAL A 28 13.04 14.42 -15.80
C VAL A 28 11.87 13.47 -15.57
N VAL A 29 11.73 12.96 -14.36
CA VAL A 29 10.58 12.17 -13.94
C VAL A 29 9.97 12.82 -12.70
N SER A 30 8.66 12.99 -12.71
CA SER A 30 7.86 13.49 -11.59
C SER A 30 6.74 12.50 -11.30
N GLY A 31 6.35 12.40 -10.04
CA GLY A 31 5.35 11.45 -9.60
C GLY A 31 4.46 12.04 -8.52
N TRP A 32 3.21 11.58 -8.49
CA TRP A 32 2.20 12.00 -7.53
C TRP A 32 1.36 10.82 -7.08
N VAL A 33 0.90 10.87 -5.84
CA VAL A 33 -0.08 9.95 -5.27
C VAL A 33 -1.32 10.76 -4.92
N TYR A 34 -2.49 10.24 -5.27
CA TYR A 34 -3.78 10.77 -4.88
C TYR A 34 -4.40 9.82 -3.86
N ASP A 35 -4.79 10.38 -2.72
CA ASP A 35 -5.51 9.65 -1.68
C ASP A 35 -6.99 9.43 -2.06
N PRO A 36 -7.75 8.68 -1.25
CA PRO A 36 -9.18 8.42 -1.51
C PRO A 36 -10.05 9.69 -1.53
N ASP A 37 -9.60 10.75 -0.85
CA ASP A 37 -10.26 12.06 -0.81
C ASP A 37 -9.87 12.94 -2.02
N GLY A 38 -8.93 12.49 -2.85
CA GLY A 38 -8.42 13.18 -4.03
C GLY A 38 -7.28 14.17 -3.74
N ASN A 39 -6.72 14.20 -2.53
CA ASN A 39 -5.57 15.05 -2.22
C ASN A 39 -4.31 14.51 -2.87
N GLN A 40 -3.52 15.41 -3.44
CA GLN A 40 -2.31 15.09 -4.19
C GLN A 40 -1.06 15.26 -3.33
N THR A 41 -0.23 14.22 -3.27
CA THR A 41 1.10 14.23 -2.63
C THR A 41 2.18 13.98 -3.69
N VAL A 42 3.26 14.76 -3.66
CA VAL A 42 4.40 14.59 -4.57
C VAL A 42 5.29 13.44 -4.10
N ILE A 43 5.69 12.57 -5.01
CA ILE A 43 6.70 11.53 -4.75
C ILE A 43 8.09 12.17 -4.87
N THR A 44 8.79 12.31 -3.75
CA THR A 44 10.11 12.98 -3.72
C THR A 44 11.27 12.04 -4.04
N ASP A 45 11.16 10.76 -3.67
CA ASP A 45 12.21 9.76 -3.88
C ASP A 45 11.91 8.90 -5.11
N ILE A 46 12.25 9.43 -6.29
CA ILE A 46 12.15 8.71 -7.56
C ILE A 46 13.54 8.33 -8.06
N THR A 47 13.76 7.04 -8.30
CA THR A 47 15.03 6.50 -8.77
C THR A 47 14.86 5.72 -10.06
N ASN A 48 15.82 5.83 -10.97
CA ASN A 48 15.87 4.95 -12.14
C ASN A 48 16.43 3.59 -11.72
N VAL A 49 15.65 2.52 -11.89
CA VAL A 49 16.04 1.16 -11.46
C VAL A 49 16.50 0.29 -12.64
N SER A 50 16.02 0.60 -13.84
CA SER A 50 16.46 -0.01 -15.09
C SER A 50 16.05 0.86 -16.29
N ALA A 51 16.45 0.46 -17.50
CA ALA A 51 16.06 1.16 -18.72
C ALA A 51 14.52 1.34 -18.80
N GLY A 52 14.09 2.59 -18.88
CA GLY A 52 12.70 3.03 -18.89
C GLY A 52 11.92 2.79 -17.61
N THR A 53 12.51 2.22 -16.56
CA THR A 53 11.79 1.88 -15.33
C THR A 53 12.24 2.76 -14.18
N TYR A 54 11.27 3.40 -13.53
CA TYR A 54 11.50 4.27 -12.38
C TYR A 54 10.69 3.76 -11.19
N ARG A 55 11.27 3.88 -10.01
CA ARG A 55 10.65 3.54 -8.74
C ARG A 55 10.55 4.78 -7.87
N GLY A 56 9.32 5.09 -7.48
CA GLY A 56 9.05 6.01 -6.39
C GLY A 56 8.84 5.28 -5.07
N LEU A 57 9.28 5.91 -3.99
CA LEU A 57 8.92 5.50 -2.63
C LEU A 57 7.84 6.44 -2.10
N TYR A 58 6.81 5.87 -1.51
CA TYR A 58 5.73 6.61 -0.88
C TYR A 58 5.44 6.03 0.49
N ASP A 59 5.59 6.84 1.53
CA ASP A 59 5.24 6.45 2.89
C ASP A 59 3.73 6.57 3.07
N ILE A 60 3.10 5.43 3.39
CA ILE A 60 1.65 5.32 3.44
C ILE A 60 1.13 5.97 4.73
N PRO A 61 0.22 6.95 4.63
CA PRO A 61 -0.38 7.58 5.81
C PRO A 61 -1.37 6.65 6.51
N ALA A 62 -1.91 7.10 7.64
CA ALA A 62 -2.87 6.32 8.44
C ALA A 62 -4.28 6.19 7.84
N THR A 63 -4.47 6.63 6.61
CA THR A 63 -5.78 6.66 5.95
C THR A 63 -5.94 5.45 5.05
N GLU A 64 -6.99 4.67 5.28
CA GLU A 64 -7.37 3.53 4.44
C GLU A 64 -8.05 3.95 3.15
N GLY A 65 -7.98 3.09 2.13
CA GLY A 65 -8.81 3.21 0.93
C GLY A 65 -8.02 3.00 -0.36
N ASP A 66 -8.67 3.36 -1.47
CA ASP A 66 -8.09 3.29 -2.80
C ASP A 66 -7.23 4.51 -3.09
N TYR A 67 -5.94 4.27 -3.32
CA TYR A 67 -4.99 5.28 -3.75
C TYR A 67 -4.71 5.11 -5.24
N THR A 68 -4.44 6.23 -5.90
CA THR A 68 -3.94 6.23 -7.26
C THR A 68 -2.59 6.92 -7.32
N TYR A 69 -1.71 6.48 -8.19
CA TYR A 69 -0.46 7.18 -8.43
C TYR A 69 -0.27 7.44 -9.90
N THR A 70 0.39 8.54 -10.19
CA THR A 70 0.63 9.04 -11.54
C THR A 70 2.08 9.44 -11.69
N TYR A 71 2.67 9.10 -12.82
CA TYR A 71 4.00 9.57 -13.21
C TYR A 71 3.98 10.33 -14.52
N LEU A 72 4.83 11.36 -14.60
CA LEU A 72 5.13 12.15 -15.79
C LEU A 72 6.62 12.07 -16.09
N GLY A 73 6.97 11.75 -17.34
CA GLY A 73 8.34 11.77 -17.85
C GLY A 73 8.50 12.86 -18.91
N VAL A 74 9.53 13.69 -18.79
CA VAL A 74 9.83 14.79 -19.71
C VAL A 74 11.22 14.61 -20.33
N THR A 75 11.32 14.76 -21.66
CA THR A 75 12.59 14.85 -22.40
C THR A 75 12.51 16.05 -23.32
N ALA A 76 13.44 17.00 -23.20
CA ALA A 76 13.63 18.14 -24.11
C ALA A 76 12.33 18.70 -24.76
N GLY A 77 11.37 19.13 -23.94
CA GLY A 77 10.14 19.80 -24.38
C GLY A 77 8.99 18.89 -24.82
N LEU A 78 9.11 17.58 -24.63
CA LEU A 78 8.04 16.61 -24.86
C LEU A 78 7.68 15.90 -23.54
N ASP A 79 6.39 15.84 -23.23
CA ASP A 79 5.82 15.12 -22.10
C ASP A 79 5.41 13.72 -22.58
N TYR A 80 6.16 12.68 -22.18
CA TYR A 80 6.12 11.39 -22.87
C TYR A 80 5.00 10.47 -22.41
N LYS A 81 4.51 10.60 -21.17
CA LYS A 81 3.42 9.74 -20.68
C LYS A 81 2.97 10.16 -19.30
N VAL A 82 1.66 10.26 -19.12
CA VAL A 82 1.01 10.19 -17.81
C VAL A 82 0.61 8.72 -17.60
N VAL A 83 1.28 8.01 -16.70
CA VAL A 83 0.90 6.63 -16.35
C VAL A 83 0.20 6.64 -15.02
N THR A 84 -1.06 6.22 -14.98
CA THR A 84 -1.87 6.12 -13.76
C THR A 84 -2.06 4.65 -13.37
N SER A 85 -1.94 4.35 -12.09
CA SER A 85 -2.14 3.00 -11.54
C SER A 85 -2.72 3.07 -10.13
N ASN A 86 -3.37 1.99 -9.69
CA ASN A 86 -4.12 1.93 -8.44
C ASN A 86 -3.47 0.95 -7.45
N PHE A 87 -3.50 1.30 -6.17
CA PHE A 87 -3.18 0.41 -5.06
C PHE A 87 -4.17 0.64 -3.91
N PHE A 88 -4.34 -0.37 -3.08
CA PHE A 88 -5.23 -0.30 -1.93
C PHE A 88 -4.42 -0.27 -0.64
N VAL A 89 -4.87 0.54 0.30
CA VAL A 89 -4.29 0.60 1.65
C VAL A 89 -5.32 0.04 2.63
N ALA A 90 -4.90 -0.98 3.36
CA ALA A 90 -5.68 -1.60 4.42
C ALA A 90 -5.03 -1.34 5.79
N VAL A 91 -5.84 -1.16 6.83
CA VAL A 91 -5.36 -1.32 8.21
C VAL A 91 -5.15 -2.80 8.43
N ASN A 92 -3.89 -3.18 8.58
CA ASN A 92 -3.58 -4.40 9.27
C ASN A 92 -3.94 -4.18 10.74
N TYR A 93 -4.94 -4.91 11.25
CA TYR A 93 -5.30 -4.86 12.66
C TYR A 93 -4.04 -5.02 13.50
N SER A 94 -3.72 -4.01 14.32
CA SER A 94 -2.56 -4.11 15.18
C SER A 94 -2.81 -5.25 16.17
N ASN A 95 -1.74 -5.92 16.60
CA ASN A 95 -1.81 -6.94 17.64
C ASN A 95 -2.56 -6.45 18.90
N THR A 96 -2.48 -5.14 19.18
CA THR A 96 -3.21 -4.45 20.25
C THR A 96 -4.71 -4.34 20.00
N ASP A 97 -5.16 -4.12 18.77
CA ASP A 97 -6.60 -4.11 18.43
C ASP A 97 -7.23 -5.49 18.61
N VAL A 98 -6.49 -6.53 18.21
CA VAL A 98 -6.88 -7.92 18.40
C VAL A 98 -6.91 -8.29 19.89
N ASP A 99 -5.96 -7.78 20.68
CA ASP A 99 -5.91 -8.01 22.13
C ASP A 99 -7.12 -7.48 22.88
N HIS A 100 -7.70 -6.37 22.44
CA HIS A 100 -8.93 -5.85 23.03
C HIS A 100 -10.14 -6.76 22.80
N LEU A 101 -10.10 -7.60 21.76
CA LEU A 101 -11.17 -8.56 21.44
C LEU A 101 -10.99 -9.91 22.15
N ILE A 102 -9.79 -10.23 22.63
CA ILE A 102 -9.50 -11.51 23.32
C ILE A 102 -10.35 -11.69 24.59
N PRO A 103 -10.53 -10.70 25.49
CA PRO A 103 -11.40 -10.85 26.65
C PRO A 103 -12.86 -11.15 26.27
N VAL A 104 -13.36 -10.50 25.22
CA VAL A 104 -14.73 -10.69 24.70
C VAL A 104 -14.87 -12.09 24.10
N LEU A 105 -13.89 -12.53 23.31
CA LEU A 105 -13.89 -13.86 22.72
C LEU A 105 -13.84 -14.97 23.80
N ARG A 106 -13.03 -14.78 24.85
CA ARG A 106 -12.97 -15.72 25.98
C ARG A 106 -14.29 -15.81 26.74
N PHE A 107 -15.02 -14.70 26.87
CA PHE A 107 -16.36 -14.71 27.45
C PHE A 107 -17.32 -15.57 26.61
N TYR A 108 -17.38 -15.36 25.30
CA TYR A 108 -18.25 -16.15 24.41
C TYR A 108 -17.86 -17.63 24.31
N LEU A 109 -16.57 -17.94 24.40
CA LEU A 109 -16.07 -19.32 24.39
C LEU A 109 -16.23 -20.03 25.76
N GLY A 110 -16.74 -19.34 26.79
CA GLY A 110 -16.90 -19.90 28.13
C GLY A 110 -15.57 -20.21 28.83
N ASP A 111 -14.51 -19.49 28.48
CA ASP A 111 -13.12 -19.80 28.87
C ASP A 111 -12.60 -18.96 30.05
N TYR A 112 -13.49 -18.35 30.83
CA TYR A 112 -13.10 -17.35 31.83
C TYR A 112 -12.37 -17.92 33.04
N GLU A 113 -12.70 -19.15 33.47
CA GLU A 113 -12.17 -19.75 34.70
C GLU A 113 -10.96 -20.66 34.49
N THR A 114 -10.83 -21.28 33.30
CA THR A 114 -9.80 -22.31 33.06
C THR A 114 -8.74 -21.92 32.03
N ARG A 115 -8.87 -20.78 31.32
CA ARG A 115 -7.93 -20.30 30.29
C ARG A 115 -7.45 -21.42 29.34
N ARG A 116 -8.36 -22.27 28.90
CA ARG A 116 -8.15 -23.38 27.95
C ARG A 116 -7.50 -22.92 26.66
N TYR A 117 -7.79 -21.71 26.21
CA TYR A 117 -7.13 -21.13 25.04
C TYR A 117 -6.06 -20.14 25.46
N LEU A 118 -4.85 -20.27 24.91
CA LEU A 118 -3.78 -19.29 25.14
C LEU A 118 -4.09 -18.00 24.37
N THR A 119 -3.68 -16.86 24.93
CA THR A 119 -3.88 -15.53 24.32
C THR A 119 -3.29 -15.49 22.92
N ASP A 120 -2.10 -16.07 22.72
CA ASP A 120 -1.44 -16.13 21.42
C ASP A 120 -2.22 -16.98 20.40
N THR A 121 -2.84 -18.08 20.86
CA THR A 121 -3.68 -18.93 20.00
C THR A 121 -4.94 -18.17 19.57
N LEU A 122 -5.60 -17.48 20.50
CA LEU A 122 -6.79 -16.68 20.18
C LEU A 122 -6.46 -15.50 19.25
N ARG A 123 -5.30 -14.85 19.47
CA ARG A 123 -4.80 -13.79 18.62
C ARG A 123 -4.55 -14.30 17.20
N ALA A 124 -3.86 -15.43 17.06
CA ALA A 124 -3.61 -16.05 15.75
C ALA A 124 -4.91 -16.44 15.04
N SER A 125 -5.89 -16.98 15.76
CA SER A 125 -7.20 -17.33 15.20
C SER A 125 -8.01 -16.11 14.77
N LEU A 126 -7.97 -14.99 15.51
CA LEU A 126 -8.64 -13.75 15.10
C LEU A 126 -8.02 -13.16 13.84
N ILE A 127 -6.69 -13.06 13.80
CA ILE A 127 -5.97 -12.55 12.62
C ILE A 127 -6.29 -13.43 11.41
N PHE A 128 -6.33 -14.75 11.58
CA PHE A 128 -6.72 -15.68 10.52
C PHE A 128 -8.16 -15.46 10.05
N ALA A 129 -9.13 -15.32 10.97
CA ALA A 129 -10.53 -15.12 10.64
C ALA A 129 -10.79 -13.79 9.93
N ILE A 130 -10.15 -12.70 10.38
CA ILE A 130 -10.26 -11.37 9.76
C ILE A 130 -9.74 -11.42 8.32
N ARG A 131 -8.60 -12.08 8.10
CA ARG A 131 -8.00 -12.25 6.76
C ARG A 131 -8.82 -13.13 5.81
N MET A 132 -9.75 -13.94 6.32
CA MET A 132 -10.60 -14.79 5.48
C MET A 132 -11.90 -14.09 5.05
N LEU A 133 -12.24 -12.97 5.69
CA LEU A 133 -13.46 -12.18 5.42
C LEU A 133 -13.22 -10.97 4.51
N MET A 134 -11.95 -10.65 4.23
CA MET A 134 -11.50 -9.65 3.25
C MET A 134 -11.18 -10.34 1.93
#